data_AF-A0A258FSJ9-F1
#
_entry.id   AF-A0A258FSJ9-F1
#
_cell.length_a   1.000
_cell.length_b   1.000
_cell.length_c   1.000
_cell.angle_alpha   90.00
_cell.angle_beta   90.00
_cell.angle_gamma   90.00
#
_symmetry.space_group_name_H-M   'P 1'
#
loop_
_entity.id
_entity.type
_entity.pdbx_description
1 polymer ?
#
loop_
_entity_poly.entity_id
_entity_poly.type
_entity_poly.pdbx_seq_one_letter_code
_entity_poly.pdbx_strand_id
1 'polypeptide(L)'
;MLRTLNRLFADHPREVGETYLHHAAAASRFGLKLARLTACAFAHAMVPGVHKTTVSDEIKRMADDLGYRAQIARECRMRDAGAFDPGL
;
A
#
# COMPACT_ATOMS: atom_id res chain seq x y z
N MET A 1 4.00 -17.18 22.12
CA MET A 1 4.45 -16.96 20.72
C MET A 1 3.34 -17.21 19.69
N LEU A 2 2.68 -18.37 19.66
CA LEU A 2 1.63 -18.67 18.66
C LEU A 2 0.41 -17.71 18.65
N ARG A 3 -0.03 -17.21 19.81
CA ARG A 3 -1.16 -16.27 19.91
C ARG A 3 -0.90 -14.92 19.21
N THR A 4 0.32 -14.41 19.30
CA THR A 4 0.70 -13.12 18.68
C THR A 4 0.74 -13.25 17.16
N LEU A 5 1.21 -14.39 16.65
CA LEU A 5 1.23 -14.69 15.22
C LEU A 5 -0.19 -14.84 14.66
N ASN A 6 -1.09 -15.56 15.35
CA ASN A 6 -2.49 -15.63 14.93
C ASN A 6 -3.16 -14.25 14.88
N ARG A 7 -2.90 -13.39 15.86
CA ARG A 7 -3.48 -12.04 15.87
C ARG A 7 -2.98 -11.17 14.72
N LEU A 8 -1.68 -11.23 14.43
CA LEU A 8 -1.05 -10.41 13.38
C LEU A 8 -1.35 -10.91 11.96
N PHE A 9 -1.45 -12.23 11.78
CA PHE A 9 -1.56 -12.86 10.46
C PHE A 9 -2.96 -13.39 10.14
N ALA A 10 -3.79 -13.73 11.13
CA ALA A 10 -5.13 -14.29 10.93
C ALA A 10 -6.26 -13.34 11.38
N ASP A 11 -6.10 -12.60 12.48
CA ASP A 11 -7.14 -11.68 12.95
C ASP A 11 -7.09 -10.33 12.22
N HIS A 12 -5.91 -9.78 11.95
CA HIS A 12 -5.76 -8.50 11.24
C HIS A 12 -6.41 -8.47 9.83
N PRO A 13 -6.27 -9.50 8.96
CA PRO A 13 -6.98 -9.54 7.68
C PRO A 13 -8.50 -9.71 7.84
N ARG A 14 -8.94 -10.42 8.88
CA ARG A 14 -10.36 -10.64 9.16
C ARG A 14 -11.07 -9.37 9.64
N GLU A 15 -10.36 -8.47 10.32
CA GLU A 15 -10.87 -7.14 10.71
C GLU A 15 -11.16 -6.22 9.52
N VAL A 16 -10.53 -6.45 8.37
CA VAL A 16 -10.75 -5.69 7.12
C VAL A 16 -11.52 -6.47 6.05
N GLY A 17 -12.01 -7.67 6.37
CA GLY A 17 -12.85 -8.47 5.47
C GLY A 17 -12.15 -9.06 4.23
N GLU A 18 -10.81 -9.00 4.17
CA GLU A 18 -10.02 -9.58 3.08
C GLU A 18 -9.44 -10.94 3.49
N THR A 19 -9.29 -11.85 2.51
CA THR A 19 -8.50 -13.07 2.77
C THR A 19 -7.03 -12.69 2.96
N TYR A 20 -6.34 -13.33 3.91
CA TYR A 20 -4.92 -13.07 4.20
C TYR A 20 -4.05 -13.08 2.93
N LEU A 21 -4.31 -14.00 2.01
CA LEU A 21 -3.59 -14.11 0.75
C LEU A 21 -3.80 -12.89 -0.17
N HIS A 22 -5.01 -12.33 -0.21
CA HIS A 22 -5.29 -11.12 -0.98
C HIS A 22 -4.54 -9.92 -0.41
N HIS A 23 -4.60 -9.73 0.91
CA HIS A 23 -3.92 -8.65 1.59
C HIS A 23 -2.39 -8.77 1.47
N ALA A 24 -1.85 -9.96 1.71
CA ALA A 24 -0.42 -10.25 1.59
C ALA A 24 0.07 -10.07 0.14
N ALA A 25 -0.70 -10.51 -0.86
CA ALA A 25 -0.34 -10.31 -2.27
C ALA A 25 -0.35 -8.81 -2.64
N ALA A 26 -1.36 -8.06 -2.20
CA ALA A 26 -1.45 -6.63 -2.43
C ALA A 26 -0.24 -5.90 -1.82
N ALA A 27 0.05 -6.13 -0.53
CA ALA A 27 1.20 -5.54 0.15
C ALA A 27 2.54 -5.94 -0.51
N SER A 28 2.69 -7.23 -0.87
CA SER A 28 3.89 -7.74 -1.52
C SER A 28 4.17 -7.08 -2.87
N ARG A 29 3.13 -6.70 -3.63
CA ARG A 29 3.31 -5.97 -4.90
C ARG A 29 3.95 -4.60 -4.71
N PHE A 30 3.57 -3.85 -3.67
CA PHE A 30 4.23 -2.57 -3.34
C PHE A 30 5.67 -2.80 -2.86
N GLY A 31 5.88 -3.79 -2.00
CA GLY A 31 7.23 -4.14 -1.51
C GLY A 31 8.20 -4.47 -2.66
N LEU A 32 7.77 -5.31 -3.61
CA LEU A 32 8.57 -5.67 -4.78
C LEU A 32 8.83 -4.47 -5.70
N LYS A 33 7.86 -3.55 -5.86
CA LYS A 33 8.08 -2.30 -6.61
C LYS A 33 9.13 -1.44 -5.94
N LEU A 34 9.02 -1.20 -4.63
CA LEU A 34 9.99 -0.40 -3.87
C LEU A 34 11.40 -1.01 -3.95
N ALA A 35 11.53 -2.33 -3.81
CA ALA A 35 12.81 -3.01 -3.94
C ALA A 35 13.46 -2.79 -5.34
N ARG A 36 12.65 -2.82 -6.40
CA ARG A 36 13.12 -2.49 -7.76
C ARG A 36 13.53 -1.02 -7.89
N LEU A 37 12.76 -0.10 -7.31
CA LEU A 37 13.11 1.33 -7.34
C LEU A 37 14.39 1.62 -6.57
N THR A 38 14.63 0.95 -5.45
CA THR A 38 15.91 1.00 -4.72
C THR A 38 17.07 0.57 -5.62
N ALA A 39 16.93 -0.55 -6.35
CA ALA A 39 17.95 -0.99 -7.31
C ALA A 39 18.17 0.06 -8.43
N CYS A 40 17.09 0.65 -8.95
CA CYS A 40 17.17 1.71 -9.96
C CYS A 40 17.89 2.97 -9.42
N ALA A 41 17.63 3.35 -8.17
CA ALA A 41 18.28 4.49 -7.52
C ALA A 41 19.79 4.25 -7.38
N PHE A 42 20.21 3.06 -6.97
CA PHE A 42 21.62 2.70 -6.90
C PHE A 42 22.28 2.67 -8.28
N ALA A 43 21.61 2.12 -9.30
CA ALA A 43 22.10 2.15 -10.67
C ALA A 43 22.28 3.60 -11.18
N HIS A 44 21.35 4.51 -10.86
CA HIS A 44 21.49 5.94 -11.16
C HIS A 44 22.66 6.57 -10.40
N ALA A 45 22.86 6.23 -9.12
CA ALA A 45 23.98 6.73 -8.33
C ALA A 45 25.34 6.29 -8.89
N MET A 46 25.43 5.07 -9.45
CA MET A 46 26.63 4.57 -10.12
C MET A 46 26.80 5.15 -11.53
N VAL A 47 25.70 5.29 -12.27
CA VAL A 47 25.66 5.79 -13.65
C VAL A 47 24.55 6.84 -13.77
N PRO A 48 24.86 8.14 -13.57
CA PRO A 48 23.86 9.22 -13.56
C PRO A 48 23.01 9.32 -14.83
N GLY A 49 23.46 8.72 -15.94
CA GLY A 49 22.70 8.66 -17.19
C GLY A 49 21.48 7.73 -17.17
N VAL A 50 21.43 6.76 -16.25
CA VAL A 50 20.43 5.67 -16.22
C VAL A 50 19.36 5.97 -15.16
N HIS A 51 18.10 5.57 -15.39
CA HIS A 51 16.98 5.72 -14.42
C HIS A 51 16.69 7.14 -13.90
N LYS A 52 16.99 8.19 -14.68
CA LYS A 52 16.92 9.61 -14.25
C LYS A 52 15.61 10.03 -13.56
N THR A 53 14.46 9.55 -14.05
CA THR A 53 13.13 9.89 -13.49
C THR A 53 12.37 8.67 -12.99
N THR A 54 12.90 7.45 -13.19
CA THR A 54 12.17 6.19 -12.93
C THR A 54 11.68 6.12 -11.49
N VAL A 55 12.53 6.51 -10.53
CA VAL A 55 12.18 6.45 -9.10
C VAL A 55 11.14 7.50 -8.74
N SER A 56 11.32 8.74 -9.18
CA SER A 56 10.39 9.83 -8.86
C SER A 56 9.01 9.62 -9.47
N ASP A 57 8.96 9.15 -10.72
CA ASP A 57 7.70 8.95 -11.44
C ASP A 57 6.88 7.81 -10.82
N GLU A 58 7.54 6.71 -10.45
CA GLU A 58 6.87 5.57 -9.81
C GLU A 58 6.46 5.87 -8.37
N ILE A 59 7.25 6.63 -7.60
CA ILE A 59 6.82 7.06 -6.25
C ILE A 59 5.57 7.92 -6.30
N LYS A 60 5.48 8.88 -7.23
CA LYS A 60 4.27 9.71 -7.40
C LYS A 60 3.05 8.84 -7.69
N ARG A 61 3.17 7.91 -8.66
CA ARG A 61 2.08 6.97 -9.00
C ARG A 61 1.65 6.12 -7.81
N MET A 62 2.60 5.64 -7.01
CA MET A 62 2.27 4.86 -5.80
C MET A 62 1.62 5.72 -4.72
N ALA A 63 2.05 6.98 -4.56
CA ALA A 63 1.43 7.91 -3.63
C ALA A 63 -0.03 8.20 -4.02
N ASP A 64 -0.31 8.40 -5.30
CA ASP A 64 -1.67 8.60 -5.82
C ASP A 64 -2.56 7.37 -5.55
N ASP A 65 -2.07 6.16 -5.86
CA ASP A 65 -2.79 4.90 -5.63
C ASP A 65 -3.07 4.66 -4.13
N LEU A 66 -2.07 4.85 -3.27
CA LEU A 66 -2.25 4.74 -1.83
C LEU A 66 -3.19 5.82 -1.27
N GLY A 67 -3.12 7.04 -1.81
CA GLY A 67 -4.01 8.14 -1.45
C GLY A 67 -5.47 7.82 -1.76
N TYR A 68 -5.74 7.33 -2.97
CA TYR A 68 -7.07 6.88 -3.38
C TYR A 68 -7.61 5.78 -2.45
N ARG A 69 -6.78 4.75 -2.17
CA ARG A 69 -7.18 3.66 -1.26
C ARG A 69 -7.44 4.15 0.16
N ALA A 70 -6.65 5.10 0.65
CA ALA A 70 -6.87 5.71 1.96
C ALA A 70 -8.16 6.53 2.03
N GLN A 71 -8.52 7.25 0.96
CA GLN A 71 -9.77 7.98 0.84
C GLN A 71 -10.97 7.02 0.89
N ILE A 72 -10.97 5.96 0.08
CA ILE A 72 -12.04 4.94 0.08
C ILE A 72 -12.19 4.32 1.47
N ALA A 73 -11.07 3.95 2.12
CA ALA A 73 -11.11 3.39 3.46
C ALA A 73 -11.68 4.38 4.49
N ARG A 74 -11.41 5.69 4.34
CA ARG A 74 -12.00 6.74 5.18
C ARG A 74 -13.50 6.85 4.96
N GLU A 75 -13.96 6.90 3.71
CA GLU A 75 -15.38 6.98 3.35
C GLU A 75 -16.16 5.78 3.90
N CYS A 76 -15.64 4.56 3.74
CA CYS A 76 -16.24 3.35 4.34
C CYS A 76 -16.36 3.48 5.86
N ARG A 77 -15.31 3.91 6.57
CA ARG A 77 -15.36 4.12 8.03
C ARG A 77 -16.37 5.19 8.44
N MET A 78 -16.48 6.28 7.69
CA MET A 78 -17.48 7.33 7.97
C MET A 78 -18.91 6.81 7.79
N ARG A 79 -19.14 5.98 6.76
CA ARG A 79 -20.42 5.30 6.52
C ARG A 79 -20.78 4.35 7.66
N ASP A 80 -19.84 3.49 8.06
CA ASP A 80 -20.07 2.49 9.09
C ASP A 80 -20.27 3.13 10.48
N ALA A 81 -19.69 4.30 10.72
CA ALA A 81 -19.89 5.09 11.93
C ALA A 81 -21.20 5.91 11.95
N GLY A 82 -22.01 5.86 10.87
CA GLY A 82 -23.22 6.68 10.73
C GLY A 82 -22.93 8.19 10.60
N ALA A 83 -21.68 8.57 10.35
CA ALA A 83 -21.21 9.95 10.20
C ALA A 83 -21.04 10.36 8.74
N PHE A 84 -21.63 9.59 7.81
CA PHE A 84 -21.58 9.88 6.38
C PHE A 84 -22.73 10.81 6.01
N ASP A 85 -22.38 12.07 5.73
CA ASP A 85 -23.27 13.04 5.13
C ASP A 85 -23.02 13.03 3.60
N PRO A 86 -23.98 12.57 2.77
CA PRO A 86 -23.84 12.60 1.32
C PRO A 86 -23.90 14.03 0.74
N GLY A 87 -24.17 15.06 1.56
CA GLY A 87 -24.18 16.46 1.14
C GLY A 87 -25.23 16.76 0.08
N LEU A 88 -26.44 16.20 0.24
CA LEU A 88 -27.62 16.54 -0.55
C LEU A 88 -28.12 17.96 -0.25
#